data_AF-A0A922HS21-F1
#
_entry.id   AF-A0A922HS21-F1
#
_cell.length_a   1.000
_cell.length_b   1.000
_cell.length_c   1.000
_cell.angle_alpha   90.00
_cell.angle_beta   90.00
_cell.angle_gamma   90.00
#
_symmetry.space_group_name_H-M   'P 1'
#
loop_
_entity.id
_entity.type
_entity.pdbx_description
1 polymer ?
#
loop_
_entity_poly.entity_id
_entity_poly.type
_entity_poly.pdbx_seq_one_letter_code
_entity_poly.pdbx_strand_id
1 'polypeptide(L)'
;MLLRWSKAKTRGYEHVNIENFSSSWANGMAFCALIHHFFPDSFEYDKLDPNNRRENLTIAFNTIQDKIDVPPMIEVDDMLAAKDKPDPKCVFTYMQAVYRKLHDKD
;
A
#
# COMPACT_ATOMS: atom_id res chain seq x y z
N MET A 1 2.75 15.43 6.29
CA MET A 1 3.74 15.12 5.24
C MET A 1 3.41 13.80 4.55
N LEU A 2 3.47 12.66 5.26
CA LEU A 2 3.25 11.33 4.68
C LEU A 2 1.91 11.17 3.93
N LEU A 3 0.78 11.59 4.52
CA LEU A 3 -0.54 11.49 3.86
C LEU A 3 -0.58 12.26 2.53
N ARG A 4 0.02 13.46 2.49
CA ARG A 4 0.10 14.27 1.26
C ARG A 4 0.98 13.60 0.22
N TRP A 5 2.10 13.02 0.64
CA TRP A 5 2.99 12.28 -0.25
C TRP A 5 2.29 11.04 -0.83
N SER A 6 1.62 10.23 0.00
CA SER A 6 0.86 9.06 -0.46
C SER A 6 -0.21 9.46 -1.48
N LYS A 7 -0.97 10.54 -1.21
CA LYS A 7 -1.95 11.11 -2.17
C LYS A 7 -1.30 11.54 -3.49
N ALA A 8 -0.15 12.21 -3.42
CA ALA A 8 0.54 12.70 -4.61
C ALA A 8 1.02 11.56 -5.51
N LYS A 9 1.59 10.50 -4.90
CA LYS A 9 2.17 9.35 -5.62
C LYS A 9 1.13 8.37 -6.16
N THR A 10 -0.08 8.38 -5.61
CA THR A 10 -1.19 7.54 -6.07
C THR A 10 -2.22 8.31 -6.92
N ARG A 11 -1.91 9.56 -7.30
CA ARG A 11 -2.82 10.36 -8.12
C ARG A 11 -3.02 9.70 -9.49
N GLY A 12 -4.28 9.47 -9.85
CA GLY A 12 -4.67 8.90 -11.14
C GLY A 12 -4.88 7.39 -11.13
N TYR A 13 -4.57 6.70 -10.03
CA TYR A 13 -4.90 5.28 -9.87
C TYR A 13 -6.38 5.10 -9.55
N GLU A 14 -7.04 4.18 -10.25
CA GLU A 14 -8.43 3.83 -9.99
C GLU A 14 -8.57 3.12 -8.62
N HIS A 15 -9.76 3.22 -8.03
CA HIS A 15 -10.09 2.58 -6.74
C HIS A 15 -9.23 3.01 -5.53
N VAL A 16 -8.46 4.10 -5.66
CA VAL A 16 -7.62 4.65 -4.58
C VAL A 16 -8.09 6.04 -4.18
N ASN A 17 -8.53 6.15 -2.92
CA ASN A 17 -8.75 7.43 -2.24
C ASN A 17 -8.16 7.38 -0.83
N ILE A 18 -6.97 7.97 -0.65
CA ILE A 18 -6.22 7.92 0.61
C ILE A 18 -6.61 9.08 1.51
N GLU A 19 -7.50 8.89 2.47
CA GLU A 19 -7.95 9.93 3.41
C GLU A 19 -7.35 9.77 4.81
N ASN A 20 -6.92 8.55 5.15
CA ASN A 20 -6.40 8.20 6.46
C ASN A 20 -5.36 7.05 6.33
N PHE A 21 -4.82 6.60 7.46
CA PHE A 21 -3.95 5.42 7.54
C PHE A 21 -4.70 4.18 8.05
N SER A 22 -5.98 4.04 7.76
CA SER A 22 -6.79 2.90 8.19
C SER A 22 -7.63 2.39 7.02
N SER A 23 -8.92 2.76 6.94
CA SER A 23 -9.86 2.29 5.93
C SER A 23 -9.40 2.49 4.49
N SER A 24 -8.66 3.55 4.20
CA SER A 24 -8.09 3.80 2.86
C SER A 24 -7.09 2.74 2.38
N TRP A 25 -6.57 1.91 3.28
CA TRP A 25 -5.54 0.89 3.01
C TRP A 25 -6.09 -0.53 3.14
N ALA A 26 -7.32 -0.69 3.62
CA ALA A 26 -7.90 -1.95 4.05
C ALA A 26 -8.08 -3.00 2.93
N ASN A 27 -8.21 -2.54 1.67
CA ASN A 27 -8.42 -3.41 0.51
C ASN A 27 -7.13 -3.69 -0.29
N GLY A 28 -5.99 -3.17 0.15
CA GLY A 28 -4.69 -3.34 -0.52
C GLY A 28 -4.43 -2.41 -1.71
N MET A 29 -5.45 -1.78 -2.32
CA MET A 29 -5.28 -0.99 -3.54
C MET A 29 -4.35 0.20 -3.38
N ALA A 30 -4.39 0.88 -2.22
CA ALA A 30 -3.50 1.99 -1.91
C ALA A 30 -2.02 1.55 -1.78
N PHE A 31 -1.77 0.35 -1.25
CA PHE A 31 -0.42 -0.20 -1.20
C PHE A 31 0.07 -0.58 -2.61
N CYS A 32 -0.78 -1.28 -3.39
CA CYS A 32 -0.49 -1.62 -4.78
C CYS A 32 -0.16 -0.39 -5.62
N ALA A 33 -1.02 0.64 -5.57
CA ALA A 33 -0.85 1.85 -6.37
C ALA A 33 0.45 2.57 -6.02
N LEU A 34 0.76 2.64 -4.72
CA LEU A 34 1.98 3.29 -4.28
C LEU A 34 3.23 2.57 -4.78
N ILE A 35 3.32 1.25 -4.60
CA ILE A 35 4.53 0.54 -5.02
C ILE A 35 4.64 0.46 -6.55
N HIS A 36 3.50 0.33 -7.25
CA HIS A 36 3.44 0.36 -8.72
C HIS A 36 3.88 1.71 -9.28
N HIS A 37 3.62 2.84 -8.60
CA HIS A 37 4.14 4.14 -9.03
C HIS A 37 5.66 4.18 -9.18
N PHE A 38 6.39 3.50 -8.29
CA PHE A 38 7.86 3.46 -8.33
C PHE A 38 8.39 2.29 -9.18
N PHE A 39 7.61 1.23 -9.32
CA PHE A 39 7.98 0.02 -10.06
C PHE A 39 6.81 -0.44 -10.95
N PRO A 40 6.50 0.28 -12.04
CA PRO A 40 5.34 -0.02 -12.88
C PRO A 40 5.41 -1.41 -13.53
N ASP A 41 6.62 -1.95 -13.73
CA ASP A 41 6.81 -3.28 -14.32
C ASP A 41 6.70 -4.43 -13.30
N SER A 42 6.31 -4.15 -12.05
CA SER A 42 6.26 -5.18 -10.99
C SER A 42 5.04 -6.10 -11.07
N PHE A 43 3.89 -5.59 -11.51
CA PHE A 43 2.65 -6.33 -11.74
C PHE A 43 1.66 -5.44 -12.53
N GLU A 44 0.64 -6.06 -13.13
CA GLU A 44 -0.37 -5.34 -13.91
C GLU A 44 -1.46 -4.74 -13.01
N TYR A 45 -1.30 -3.48 -12.60
CA TYR A 45 -2.24 -2.80 -11.69
C TYR A 45 -3.69 -2.81 -12.20
N ASP A 46 -3.89 -2.59 -13.50
CA ASP A 46 -5.22 -2.46 -14.11
C ASP A 46 -6.04 -3.77 -14.08
N LYS A 47 -5.42 -4.90 -13.72
CA LYS A 47 -6.08 -6.18 -13.53
C LYS A 47 -6.53 -6.44 -12.10
N LEU A 48 -6.18 -5.57 -11.16
CA LEU A 48 -6.51 -5.74 -9.74
C LEU A 48 -7.96 -5.35 -9.46
N ASP A 49 -8.62 -6.13 -8.60
CA ASP A 49 -9.98 -5.87 -8.12
C ASP A 49 -9.95 -5.46 -6.63
N PRO A 50 -10.57 -4.33 -6.22
CA PRO A 50 -10.64 -3.93 -4.81
C PRO A 50 -11.33 -4.97 -3.90
N ASN A 51 -12.09 -5.92 -4.44
CA ASN A 51 -12.72 -7.01 -3.69
C ASN A 51 -11.74 -8.14 -3.37
N ASN A 52 -10.65 -8.29 -4.14
CA ASN A 52 -9.63 -9.32 -3.94
C ASN A 52 -8.58 -8.89 -2.90
N ARG A 53 -9.05 -8.51 -1.70
CA ARG A 53 -8.23 -7.91 -0.64
C ARG A 53 -6.96 -8.70 -0.31
N ARG A 54 -7.08 -10.02 -0.18
CA ARG A 54 -5.95 -10.91 0.15
C ARG A 54 -4.86 -10.82 -0.92
N GLU A 55 -5.26 -10.98 -2.18
CA GLU A 55 -4.36 -10.93 -3.33
C GLU A 55 -3.66 -9.57 -3.40
N ASN A 56 -4.40 -8.47 -3.33
CA ASN A 56 -3.85 -7.12 -3.39
C ASN A 56 -2.81 -6.88 -2.27
N LEU A 57 -3.15 -7.25 -1.03
CA LEU A 57 -2.24 -7.10 0.11
C LEU A 57 -0.98 -7.96 -0.06
N THR A 58 -1.13 -9.21 -0.49
CA THR A 58 0.01 -10.12 -0.74
C THR A 58 0.91 -9.57 -1.84
N ILE A 59 0.36 -9.15 -2.98
CA ILE A 59 1.12 -8.56 -4.10
C ILE A 59 1.90 -7.34 -3.60
N ALA A 60 1.21 -6.42 -2.91
CA ALA A 60 1.84 -5.19 -2.47
C ALA A 60 2.97 -5.45 -1.45
N PHE A 61 2.73 -6.28 -0.44
CA PHE A 61 3.71 -6.55 0.62
C PHE A 61 4.94 -7.30 0.09
N ASN A 62 4.72 -8.31 -0.78
CA ASN A 62 5.83 -9.01 -1.44
C ASN A 62 6.62 -8.06 -2.34
N THR A 63 5.95 -7.23 -3.14
CA THR A 63 6.65 -6.28 -4.03
C THR A 63 7.45 -5.25 -3.23
N ILE A 64 6.90 -4.74 -2.12
CA ILE A 64 7.60 -3.82 -1.21
C ILE A 64 8.87 -4.49 -0.65
N GLN A 65 8.77 -5.73 -0.18
CA GLN A 65 9.92 -6.48 0.31
C GLN A 65 10.96 -6.68 -0.80
N ASP A 66 10.55 -7.18 -1.96
CA ASP A 66 11.44 -7.55 -3.05
C ASP A 66 12.13 -6.35 -3.70
N LYS A 67 11.44 -5.20 -3.82
CA LYS A 67 11.96 -4.03 -4.56
C LYS A 67 12.70 -3.03 -3.69
N ILE A 68 12.35 -2.92 -2.40
CA ILE A 68 12.91 -1.88 -1.52
C ILE A 68 13.38 -2.39 -0.16
N ASP A 69 13.38 -3.71 0.06
CA ASP A 69 13.92 -4.34 1.26
C ASP A 69 13.26 -3.79 2.54
N VAL A 70 11.93 -3.71 2.51
CA VAL A 70 11.10 -3.39 3.68
C VAL A 70 10.26 -4.63 3.99
N PRO A 71 10.53 -5.34 5.09
CA PRO A 71 9.75 -6.50 5.45
C PRO A 71 8.31 -6.11 5.80
N PRO A 72 7.31 -6.97 5.53
CA PRO A 72 5.93 -6.74 5.96
C PRO A 72 5.87 -6.55 7.48
N MET A 73 5.37 -5.41 7.92
CA MET A 73 5.17 -5.11 9.35
C MET A 73 3.75 -5.44 9.83
N ILE A 74 2.89 -5.85 8.91
CA ILE A 74 1.50 -6.21 9.14
C ILE A 74 1.23 -7.49 8.37
N GLU A 75 0.61 -8.48 9.00
CA GLU A 75 0.22 -9.71 8.33
C GLU A 75 -1.02 -9.49 7.46
N VAL A 76 -1.10 -10.21 6.35
CA VAL A 76 -2.27 -10.16 5.46
C VAL A 76 -3.53 -10.62 6.20
N ASP A 77 -3.42 -11.65 7.05
CA ASP A 77 -4.55 -12.18 7.81
C ASP A 77 -5.07 -11.17 8.85
N ASP A 78 -4.18 -10.41 9.50
CA ASP A 78 -4.57 -9.34 10.43
C ASP A 78 -5.33 -8.22 9.71
N MET A 79 -4.85 -7.81 8.53
CA MET A 79 -5.55 -6.82 7.69
C MET A 79 -6.95 -7.32 7.27
N LEU A 80 -7.07 -8.60 6.93
CA LEU A 80 -8.34 -9.21 6.55
C LEU A 80 -9.31 -9.27 7.73
N ALA A 81 -8.82 -9.69 8.90
CA ALA A 81 -9.57 -9.78 10.15
C ALA A 81 -10.09 -8.40 10.61
N ALA A 82 -9.29 -7.35 10.42
CA ALA A 82 -9.66 -5.98 10.74
C ALA A 82 -10.72 -5.37 9.79
N LYS A 83 -11.10 -6.09 8.73
CA LYS A 83 -12.07 -5.63 7.71
C LYS A 83 -11.70 -4.24 7.18
N ASP A 84 -12.57 -3.26 7.35
CA ASP A 84 -12.42 -1.88 6.90
C ASP A 84 -11.68 -0.98 7.89
N LYS A 85 -11.23 -1.50 9.04
CA LYS A 85 -10.68 -0.70 10.16
C LYS A 85 -9.37 -1.27 10.72
N PRO A 86 -8.31 -1.41 9.91
CA PRO A 86 -6.98 -1.76 10.43
C PRO A 86 -6.45 -0.67 11.38
N ASP A 87 -5.59 -1.05 12.33
CA ASP A 87 -5.01 -0.10 13.29
C ASP A 87 -4.24 1.01 12.55
N PRO A 88 -4.65 2.29 12.68
CA PRO A 88 -3.99 3.39 12.02
C PRO A 88 -2.50 3.51 12.33
N LYS A 89 -2.07 3.12 13.54
CA LYS A 89 -0.67 3.21 13.96
C LYS A 89 0.19 2.16 13.25
N CYS A 90 -0.31 0.94 13.07
CA CYS A 90 0.42 -0.11 12.37
C CYS A 90 0.62 0.27 10.89
N VAL A 91 -0.46 0.68 10.21
CA VAL A 91 -0.39 1.14 8.81
C VAL A 91 0.52 2.36 8.68
N PHE A 92 0.38 3.36 9.56
CA PHE A 92 1.25 4.54 9.53
C PHE A 92 2.73 4.17 9.72
N THR A 93 3.05 3.30 10.67
CA THR A 93 4.43 2.86 10.94
C THR A 93 5.02 2.13 9.74
N TYR A 94 4.24 1.24 9.11
CA TYR A 94 4.67 0.56 7.90
C TYR A 94 4.91 1.54 6.75
N MET A 95 3.99 2.50 6.56
CA MET A 95 4.12 3.54 5.55
C MET A 95 5.29 4.50 5.78
N GLN A 96 5.67 4.75 7.03
CA GLN A 96 6.90 5.49 7.35
C GLN A 96 8.16 4.71 6.96
N ALA A 97 8.18 3.39 7.12
CA ALA A 97 9.30 2.56 6.66
C ALA A 97 9.42 2.58 5.13
N VAL A 98 8.29 2.42 4.43
CA VAL A 98 8.22 2.50 2.96
C VAL A 98 8.66 3.88 2.45
N TYR A 99 8.15 4.97 3.04
CA TYR A 99 8.53 6.33 2.68
C TYR A 99 10.04 6.57 2.79
N ARG A 100 10.68 6.12 3.88
CA ARG A 100 12.13 6.30 4.08
C ARG A 100 12.98 5.66 2.97
N LYS A 101 12.50 4.60 2.33
CA LYS A 101 13.22 3.92 1.24
C LYS A 101 12.92 4.50 -0.15
N LEU A 102 11.79 5.19 -0.30
CA LEU A 102 11.30 5.69 -1.58
C LEU A 102 11.48 7.20 -1.75
N HIS A 103 11.52 7.97 -0.66
CA HIS A 103 11.60 9.43 -0.75
C HIS A 103 12.88 9.92 -1.43
N ASP A 104 13.98 9.18 -1.33
CA ASP A 104 15.23 9.50 -2.01
C ASP A 104 15.22 9.11 -3.50
N LYS A 105 14.18 8.39 -3.96
CA LYS A 105 13.97 7.97 -5.36
C LYS A 105 12.97 8.86 -6.11
N ASP A 106 12.49 9.95 -5.47
CA ASP A 106 11.51 10.90 -6.02
C ASP A 106 12.11 11.95 -6.94
#